data_AF-A0A1I5UD23-F1
#
_entry.id   AF-A0A1I5UD23-F1
#
_cell.length_a   1.000
_cell.length_b   1.000
_cell.length_c   1.000
_cell.angle_alpha   90.00
_cell.angle_beta   90.00
_cell.angle_gamma   90.00
#
_symmetry.space_group_name_H-M   'P 1'
#
loop_
_entity.id
_entity.type
_entity.pdbx_description
1 polymer ?
#
loop_
_entity_poly.entity_id
_entity_poly.type
_entity_poly.pdbx_seq_one_letter_code
_entity_poly.pdbx_strand_id
1 'polypeptide(L)'
;MAALTYLTKAGGFWLLGHVDPSDRLEAGLSVLPGAIIVAIVGPELVAGGPTAWLGGATVVLLTRKTGSLLAALVGGMGVVVLSRAVI
;
A
#
# COMPACT_ATOMS: atom_id res chain seq x y z
N MET A 1 8.19 -21.62 5.26
CA MET A 1 7.75 -20.29 4.79
C MET A 1 8.91 -19.31 4.67
N ALA A 2 9.63 -18.97 5.76
CA ALA A 2 10.70 -17.96 5.72
C ALA A 2 11.76 -18.18 4.63
N ALA A 3 12.28 -19.41 4.48
CA ALA A 3 13.27 -19.73 3.44
C ALA A 3 12.72 -19.49 2.02
N LEU A 4 11.48 -19.91 1.74
CA LEU A 4 10.84 -19.72 0.44
C LEU A 4 10.53 -18.23 0.15
N THR A 5 10.15 -17.46 1.18
CA THR A 5 9.95 -16.01 1.06
C THR A 5 11.25 -15.29 0.77
N TYR A 6 12.34 -15.70 1.44
CA TYR A 6 13.65 -15.15 1.15
C TYR A 6 14.11 -15.49 -0.26
N LEU A 7 13.93 -16.75 -0.67
CA LEU A 7 14.36 -17.24 -1.98
C LEU A 7 13.63 -16.54 -3.13
N THR A 8 12.33 -16.26 -2.98
CA THR A 8 11.56 -15.49 -3.97
C THR A 8 11.98 -14.02 -4.03
N LYS A 9 12.23 -13.36 -2.90
CA LYS A 9 12.74 -11.98 -2.88
C LYS A 9 14.14 -11.86 -3.47
N ALA A 10 15.09 -12.64 -2.94
CA ALA A 10 16.48 -12.64 -3.38
C ALA A 10 16.61 -13.11 -4.83
N GLY A 11 15.85 -14.14 -5.23
CA GLY A 11 15.81 -14.63 -6.60
C GLY A 11 15.29 -13.60 -7.60
N GLY A 12 14.27 -12.81 -7.23
CA GLY A 12 13.78 -11.72 -8.07
C GLY A 12 14.82 -10.63 -8.32
N PHE A 13 15.52 -10.19 -7.27
CA PHE A 13 16.61 -9.22 -7.40
C PHE A 13 17.80 -9.79 -8.19
N TRP A 14 18.16 -11.05 -7.94
CA TRP A 14 19.22 -11.73 -8.69
C TRP A 14 18.88 -11.82 -10.18
N LEU A 15 17.65 -12.21 -10.52
CA LEU A 15 17.20 -12.33 -11.89
C LEU A 15 17.22 -10.98 -12.61
N LEU A 16 16.63 -9.93 -12.01
CA LEU A 16 16.61 -8.58 -12.57
C LEU A 16 18.01 -7.96 -12.71
N GLY A 17 18.99 -8.41 -11.93
CA GLY A 17 20.39 -8.00 -12.08
C GLY A 17 21.14 -8.72 -13.22
N HIS A 18 20.57 -9.78 -13.80
CA HIS A 18 21.20 -10.59 -14.87
C HIS A 18 20.48 -10.49 -16.22
N VAL A 19 19.34 -9.82 -16.31
CA VAL A 19 18.59 -9.61 -17.56
C VAL A 19 18.39 -8.14 -17.82
N ASP A 20 18.55 -7.71 -19.07
CA ASP A 20 18.19 -6.36 -19.51
C ASP A 20 16.68 -6.31 -19.79
N PRO A 21 15.88 -5.60 -18.97
CA PRO A 21 14.44 -5.51 -19.20
C PRO A 21 14.14 -4.70 -20.46
N SER A 22 13.24 -5.19 -21.29
CA SER A 22 12.67 -4.39 -22.40
C SER A 22 11.90 -3.18 -21.85
N ASP A 23 11.80 -2.10 -22.62
CA ASP A 23 11.06 -0.87 -22.24
C ASP A 23 9.64 -1.14 -21.69
N ARG A 24 8.93 -2.12 -22.26
CA ARG A 24 7.58 -2.50 -21.81
C ARG A 24 7.57 -3.12 -20.41
N LEU A 25 8.58 -3.96 -20.12
CA LEU A 25 8.72 -4.62 -18.83
C LEU A 25 9.09 -3.59 -17.76
N GLU A 26 10.03 -2.71 -18.05
CA GLU A 26 10.44 -1.64 -17.13
C GLU A 26 9.27 -0.70 -16.81
N ALA A 27 8.51 -0.30 -17.83
CA ALA A 27 7.29 0.48 -17.64
C ALA A 27 6.28 -0.25 -16.73
N GLY A 28 6.05 -1.55 -16.94
CA GLY A 28 5.17 -2.34 -16.08
C GLY A 28 5.66 -2.44 -14.63
N LEU A 29 6.96 -2.72 -14.44
CA LEU A 29 7.58 -2.83 -13.11
C LEU A 29 7.52 -1.51 -12.34
N SER A 30 7.65 -0.36 -13.01
CA SER A 30 7.60 0.97 -12.38
C SER A 30 6.25 1.30 -11.73
N VAL A 31 5.15 0.79 -12.28
CA VAL A 31 3.78 1.04 -11.80
C VAL A 31 3.33 0.01 -10.77
N LEU A 32 3.95 -1.18 -10.79
CA LEU A 32 3.58 -2.33 -9.97
C LEU A 32 3.43 -2.02 -8.47
N PRO A 33 4.35 -1.26 -7.81
CA PRO A 33 4.23 -0.99 -6.38
C PRO A 33 2.93 -0.26 -6.03
N GLY A 34 2.58 0.79 -6.79
CA GLY A 34 1.33 1.53 -6.59
C GLY A 34 0.10 0.66 -6.89
N ALA A 35 0.15 -0.10 -7.98
CA ALA A 35 -0.94 -0.98 -8.39
C ALA A 35 -1.24 -2.07 -7.34
N ILE A 36 -0.22 -2.70 -6.75
CA ILE A 36 -0.39 -3.73 -5.71
C ILE A 36 -1.05 -3.13 -4.46
N ILE A 37 -0.63 -1.94 -4.03
CA ILE A 37 -1.26 -1.28 -2.87
C ILE A 37 -2.73 -1.00 -3.13
N VAL A 38 -3.08 -0.48 -4.31
CA VAL A 38 -4.48 -0.24 -4.69
C VAL A 38 -5.28 -1.54 -4.78
N ALA A 39 -4.68 -2.62 -5.31
CA ALA A 39 -5.35 -3.92 -5.42
C ALA A 39 -5.66 -4.54 -4.04
N ILE A 40 -4.82 -4.28 -3.03
CA ILE A 40 -5.03 -4.76 -1.65
C ILE A 40 -6.01 -3.86 -0.90
N VAL A 41 -5.83 -2.54 -0.97
CA VAL A 41 -6.59 -1.59 -0.15
C VAL A 41 -7.94 -1.24 -0.78
N GLY A 42 -8.04 -1.26 -2.11
CA GLY A 42 -9.23 -0.89 -2.86
C GLY A 42 -10.48 -1.69 -2.48
N PRO A 43 -10.45 -3.04 -2.51
CA PRO A 43 -11.59 -3.86 -2.10
C PRO A 43 -12.02 -3.60 -0.66
N GLU A 44 -11.06 -3.47 0.27
CA GLU A 44 -11.32 -3.18 1.68
C GLU A 44 -11.97 -1.80 1.89
N LEU A 45 -11.55 -0.78 1.13
CA LEU A 45 -12.18 0.54 1.16
C LEU A 45 -13.62 0.51 0.62
N VAL A 46 -13.86 -0.25 -0.46
CA VAL A 46 -15.21 -0.40 -1.03
C VAL A 46 -16.13 -1.14 -0.07
N ALA A 47 -15.66 -2.23 0.54
CA ALA A 47 -16.45 -3.04 1.47
C ALA A 47 -16.62 -2.41 2.86
N GLY A 48 -15.66 -1.59 3.30
CA GLY A 48 -15.60 -1.06 4.67
C GLY A 48 -16.57 0.08 5.01
N GLY A 49 -17.33 0.58 4.03
CA GLY A 49 -18.35 1.61 4.26
C GLY A 49 -17.79 2.96 4.76
N PRO A 50 -18.66 3.83 5.34
CA PRO A 50 -18.27 5.21 5.68
C PRO A 50 -17.07 5.32 6.62
N THR A 51 -16.90 4.39 7.57
CA THR A 51 -15.78 4.38 8.52
C THR A 51 -14.44 4.18 7.81
N ALA A 52 -14.38 3.28 6.82
CA ALA A 52 -13.18 3.04 6.02
C ALA A 52 -12.83 4.26 5.14
N TRP A 53 -13.83 4.88 4.52
CA TRP A 53 -13.62 6.10 3.71
C TRP A 53 -13.12 7.28 4.54
N LEU A 54 -13.65 7.49 5.75
CA LEU A 54 -13.17 8.52 6.67
C LEU A 54 -11.72 8.28 7.10
N GLY A 55 -11.38 7.04 7.42
CA GLY A 55 -10.00 6.63 7.70
C GLY A 55 -9.06 6.91 6.52
N GLY A 56 -9.43 6.44 5.32
CA GLY A 56 -8.66 6.64 4.10
C GLY A 56 -8.48 8.12 3.74
N ALA A 57 -9.53 8.93 3.84
CA ALA A 57 -9.46 10.38 3.62
C ALA A 57 -8.48 11.04 4.61
N THR A 58 -8.50 10.63 5.87
CA THR A 58 -7.58 11.13 6.90
C THR A 58 -6.14 10.77 6.59
N VAL A 59 -5.85 9.54 6.16
CA VAL A 59 -4.52 9.12 5.71
C VAL A 59 -4.02 10.01 4.57
N VAL A 60 -4.86 10.26 3.55
CA VAL A 60 -4.49 11.13 2.42
C VAL A 60 -4.20 12.56 2.88
N LEU A 61 -5.05 13.12 3.73
CA LEU A 61 -4.88 14.48 4.25
C LEU A 61 -3.60 14.63 5.07
N LEU A 62 -3.33 13.70 6.00
CA LEU A 62 -2.15 13.75 6.86
C LEU A 62 -0.87 13.50 6.08
N THR A 63 -0.88 12.57 5.13
CA THR A 63 0.28 12.32 4.26
C THR A 63 0.62 13.57 3.44
N ARG A 64 -0.38 14.25 2.85
CA ARG A 64 -0.16 15.48 2.08
C ARG A 64 0.31 16.66 2.92
N LYS A 65 -0.14 16.77 4.17
CA LYS A 65 0.23 17.89 5.05
C LYS A 65 1.56 17.71 5.77
N THR A 66 1.86 16.49 6.22
CA THR A 66 3.00 16.24 7.11
C THR A 66 4.16 15.52 6.44
N GLY A 67 3.91 14.80 5.34
CA GLY A 67 4.88 13.87 4.74
C GLY A 67 5.27 12.70 5.66
N SER A 68 4.65 12.57 6.85
CA SER A 68 5.00 11.58 7.86
C SER A 68 4.09 10.35 7.77
N LEU A 69 4.71 9.20 7.53
CA LEU A 69 4.01 7.91 7.53
C LEU A 69 3.38 7.60 8.89
N LEU A 70 4.09 7.88 9.99
CA LEU A 70 3.60 7.63 11.34
C LEU A 70 2.35 8.47 11.64
N ALA A 71 2.36 9.75 11.27
CA ALA A 71 1.21 10.63 11.48
C ALA A 71 -0.01 10.12 10.70
N ALA A 72 0.17 9.74 9.43
CA ALA A 72 -0.89 9.20 8.59
C ALA A 72 -1.45 7.88 9.14
N LEU A 73 -0.58 6.98 9.60
CA LEU A 73 -0.97 5.69 10.17
C LEU A 73 -1.78 5.87 11.46
N VAL A 74 -1.26 6.64 12.42
CA VAL A 74 -1.92 6.85 13.71
C VAL A 74 -3.22 7.61 13.53
N GLY A 75 -3.24 8.66 12.69
CA GLY A 75 -4.44 9.44 12.44
C GLY A 75 -5.53 8.66 11.71
N GLY A 76 -5.18 7.93 10.65
CA GLY A 76 -6.13 7.08 9.92
C GLY A 76 -6.75 6.01 10.81
N MET A 77 -5.92 5.27 11.55
CA MET A 77 -6.37 4.26 12.50
C MET A 77 -7.23 4.87 13.61
N GLY A 78 -6.80 6.02 14.16
CA GLY A 78 -7.57 6.74 15.19
C GLY A 78 -8.96 7.11 14.71
N VAL A 79 -9.09 7.64 13.48
CA VAL A 79 -10.40 7.97 12.90
C VAL A 79 -11.26 6.72 12.68
N VAL A 80 -10.69 5.60 12.23
CA VAL A 80 -11.44 4.35 12.07
C VAL A 80 -11.96 3.85 13.41
N VAL A 81 -11.12 3.85 14.46
CA VAL A 81 -11.51 3.37 15.80
C VAL A 81 -12.59 4.28 16.41
N LEU A 82 -12.40 5.60 16.34
CA LEU A 82 -13.36 6.56 16.89
C LEU A 82 -14.68 6.54 16.12
N SER A 83 -14.65 6.43 14.79
CA SER A 83 -15.88 6.40 13.99
C SER A 83 -16.70 5.14 14.23
N ARG A 84 -16.07 3.97 14.39
CA ARG A 84 -16.76 2.73 14.79
C ARG A 84 -17.38 2.79 16.19
N ALA A 85 -16.88 3.66 17.07
CA ALA A 85 -17.47 3.83 18.39
C ALA A 85 -18.75 4.69 18.37
N VAL A 86 -18.97 5.45 17.29
CA VAL A 86 -20.07 6.42 17.17
C VAL A 86 -21.13 5.97 16.15
N ILE A 87 -20.71 5.28 15.10
CA ILE A 87 -21.52 4.81 13.96
C ILE A 87 -21.53 3.28 13.97
#